data_AF-A0A955UN37-F1
#
_entry.id   AF-A0A955UN37-F1
#
_cell.length_a   1.000
_cell.length_b   1.000
_cell.length_c   1.000
_cell.angle_alpha   90.00
_cell.angle_beta   90.00
_cell.angle_gamma   90.00
#
_symmetry.space_group_name_H-M   'P 1'
#
loop_
_entity.id
_entity.type
_entity.pdbx_description
1 polymer ?
#
loop_
_entity_poly.entity_id
_entity_poly.type
_entity_poly.pdbx_seq_one_letter_code
_entity_poly.pdbx_strand_id
1 'polypeptide(L)'
;MILRGAATMVVLGLLALDLALPVSPVTARGREALVRSDVATQIAVGRPLPEISLVGLDGRVHTREDLLGHRVLLTFERSVDW
;
A
#
# COMPACT_ATOMS: atom_id res chain seq x y z
N MET A 1 33.02 4.66 -34.16
CA MET A 1 32.82 5.75 -33.16
C MET A 1 31.35 6.03 -32.88
N ILE A 2 30.46 6.00 -33.89
CA ILE A 2 29.01 6.26 -33.74
C ILE A 2 28.32 5.35 -32.70
N LEU A 3 28.65 4.05 -32.68
CA LEU A 3 28.09 3.09 -31.72
C LEU A 3 28.41 3.45 -30.26
N ARG A 4 29.61 3.99 -30.00
CA ARG A 4 30.00 4.42 -28.65
C ARG A 4 29.22 5.66 -28.23
N GLY A 5 29.01 6.62 -29.13
CA GLY A 5 28.18 7.80 -28.87
C GLY A 5 26.73 7.44 -28.55
N ALA A 6 26.15 6.51 -29.33
CA ALA A 6 24.80 6.01 -29.09
C ALA A 6 24.68 5.28 -27.74
N ALA A 7 25.65 4.42 -27.41
CA ALA A 7 25.70 3.74 -26.11
C ALA A 7 25.79 4.72 -24.94
N THR A 8 26.65 5.75 -25.04
CA THR A 8 26.77 6.78 -24.01
C THR A 8 25.47 7.56 -23.83
N MET A 9 24.76 7.89 -24.91
CA MET A 9 23.46 8.57 -24.84
C MET A 9 22.39 7.73 -24.14
N VAL A 10 22.34 6.42 -24.42
CA VAL A 10 21.40 5.51 -23.75
C VAL A 10 21.70 5.44 -22.25
N VAL A 11 22.97 5.28 -21.86
CA VAL A 11 23.36 5.23 -20.45
C VAL A 11 23.02 6.52 -19.72
N LEU A 12 23.29 7.69 -20.33
CA LEU A 12 22.94 8.98 -19.76
C LEU A 12 21.42 9.16 -19.62
N GLY A 13 20.64 8.72 -20.61
CA GLY A 13 19.18 8.74 -20.55
C GLY A 13 18.63 7.87 -19.43
N LEU A 14 19.17 6.67 -19.25
CA LEU A 14 18.79 5.79 -18.14
C LEU A 14 19.16 6.37 -16.77
N LEU A 15 20.34 6.99 -16.66
CA LEU A 15 20.79 7.63 -15.41
C LEU A 15 19.91 8.82 -15.04
N ALA A 16 19.52 9.64 -16.04
CA ALA A 16 18.59 10.74 -15.83
C ALA A 16 17.20 10.25 -15.42
N LEU A 17 16.74 9.14 -16.00
CA LEU A 17 15.47 8.53 -15.66
C LEU A 17 15.47 7.98 -14.21
N ASP A 18 16.55 7.31 -13.79
CA ASP A 18 16.71 6.81 -12.41
C ASP A 18 16.65 7.93 -11.37
N LEU A 19 17.22 9.10 -11.68
CA LEU A 19 17.16 10.29 -10.82
C LEU A 19 15.79 10.99 -10.86
N ALA A 20 15.11 10.99 -12.01
CA ALA A 20 13.85 11.70 -12.21
C ALA A 20 12.62 10.92 -11.73
N LEU A 21 12.64 9.59 -11.81
CA LEU A 21 11.49 8.75 -11.43
C LEU A 21 11.07 8.88 -9.95
N PRO A 22 11.98 8.93 -8.96
CA PRO A 22 11.62 9.07 -7.53
C PRO A 22 10.93 10.39 -7.19
N VAL A 23 11.19 11.45 -7.98
CA VAL A 23 10.59 12.79 -7.82
C VAL A 23 9.41 13.02 -8.77
N SER A 24 9.18 12.12 -9.73
CA SER A 24 8.08 12.21 -10.67
C SER A 24 6.77 11.69 -10.04
N PRO A 25 5.68 12.47 -10.10
CA PRO A 25 4.38 12.08 -9.56
C PRO A 25 3.75 10.89 -10.30
N VAL A 26 4.34 10.43 -11.42
CA VAL A 26 3.91 9.25 -12.19
C VAL A 26 3.96 7.95 -11.37
N THR A 27 4.73 7.94 -10.26
CA THR A 27 4.77 6.81 -9.31
C THR A 27 4.45 7.21 -7.89
N ALA A 28 3.80 8.35 -7.67
CA ALA A 28 3.20 8.63 -6.39
C ALA A 28 2.09 7.59 -6.15
N ARG A 29 2.46 6.43 -5.59
CA ARG A 29 1.68 5.83 -4.52
C ARG A 29 1.34 7.01 -3.63
N GLY A 30 0.13 7.54 -3.79
CA GLY A 30 -0.27 8.75 -3.09
C GLY A 30 0.17 8.58 -1.65
N ARG A 31 0.85 9.59 -1.08
CA ARG A 31 1.39 9.52 0.28
C ARG A 31 0.27 9.02 1.19
N GLU A 32 0.20 7.71 1.43
CA GLU A 32 -0.96 7.09 2.07
C GLU A 32 -1.05 7.56 3.53
N ALA A 33 0.12 7.91 4.07
CA ALA A 33 0.31 8.62 5.32
C ALA A 33 -0.37 10.00 5.39
N LEU A 34 -0.58 10.71 4.27
CA LEU A 34 -1.30 12.00 4.25
C LEU A 34 -2.81 11.86 4.15
N VAL A 35 -3.32 10.71 3.68
CA VAL A 35 -4.77 10.47 3.54
C VAL A 35 -5.39 9.97 4.85
N ARG A 36 -4.59 9.49 5.81
CA ARG A 36 -5.08 8.98 7.12
C ARG A 36 -4.94 9.96 8.29
N SER A 37 -4.63 11.23 8.05
CA SER A 37 -4.51 12.23 9.13
C SER A 37 -5.85 12.65 9.73
N ASP A 38 -6.96 12.33 9.08
CA ASP A 38 -8.33 12.67 9.46
C ASP A 38 -8.99 11.61 10.37
N VAL A 39 -8.44 10.39 10.42
CA VAL A 39 -8.96 9.31 11.27
C VAL A 39 -8.16 9.25 12.58
N ALA A 40 -8.76 9.77 13.65
CA ALA A 40 -8.23 9.66 15.01
C ALA A 40 -8.09 8.17 15.39
N THR A 41 -6.86 7.66 15.34
CA THR A 41 -6.56 6.26 15.68
C THR A 41 -6.09 6.20 17.13
N GLN A 42 -6.76 5.40 17.96
CA GLN A 42 -6.30 5.09 19.32
C GLN A 42 -5.90 3.63 19.39
N ILE A 43 -4.70 3.35 19.92
CA ILE A 43 -4.26 1.98 20.18
C ILE A 43 -4.97 1.48 21.45
N ALA A 44 -5.85 0.49 21.30
CA ALA A 44 -6.61 -0.10 22.39
C ALA A 44 -6.13 -1.52 22.71
N VAL A 45 -5.04 -1.65 23.47
CA VAL A 45 -4.50 -2.96 23.90
C VAL A 45 -5.35 -3.54 25.05
N GLY A 46 -5.61 -4.84 25.00
CA GLY A 46 -6.34 -5.56 26.06
C GLY A 46 -7.86 -5.38 26.05
N ARG A 47 -8.39 -4.56 25.13
CA ARG A 47 -9.84 -4.51 24.88
C ARG A 47 -10.30 -5.70 24.04
N PRO A 48 -11.54 -6.17 24.25
CA PRO A 48 -12.11 -7.20 23.37
C PRO A 48 -12.18 -6.68 21.93
N LEU A 49 -12.10 -7.60 20.98
CA LEU A 49 -12.32 -7.30 19.57
C LEU A 49 -13.69 -6.61 19.41
N PRO A 50 -13.78 -5.46 18.71
CA PRO A 50 -15.06 -4.80 18.47
C PRO A 50 -15.97 -5.70 17.63
N GLU A 51 -17.26 -5.39 17.61
CA GLU A 51 -18.17 -6.04 16.67
C GLU A 51 -17.70 -5.73 15.24
N ILE A 52 -17.47 -6.79 14.47
CA ILE A 52 -17.06 -6.72 13.07
C ILE A 52 -17.89 -7.70 12.26
N SER A 53 -18.12 -7.33 11.00
CA SER A 53 -18.76 -8.16 9.98
C SER A 53 -17.97 -7.99 8.70
N LEU A 54 -17.26 -9.04 8.29
CA LEU A 54 -16.37 -9.04 7.14
C LEU A 54 -16.87 -10.05 6.11
N VAL A 55 -16.95 -9.64 4.85
CA VAL A 55 -17.28 -10.55 3.75
C VAL A 55 -15.98 -11.19 3.25
N GLY A 56 -15.91 -12.51 3.32
CA GLY A 56 -14.81 -13.31 2.82
C GLY A 56 -14.77 -13.34 1.29
N LEU A 57 -13.64 -13.80 0.75
CA LEU A 57 -13.45 -13.98 -0.70
C LEU A 57 -14.37 -15.06 -1.28
N ASP A 58 -14.88 -15.96 -0.43
CA ASP A 58 -15.89 -16.97 -0.73
C ASP A 58 -17.32 -16.41 -0.65
N GLY A 59 -17.49 -15.12 -0.31
CA GLY A 59 -18.78 -14.47 -0.10
C GLY A 59 -19.42 -14.75 1.25
N ARG A 60 -18.77 -15.55 2.12
CA ARG A 60 -19.29 -15.82 3.46
C ARG A 60 -19.08 -14.62 4.37
N VAL A 61 -20.06 -14.33 5.22
CA VAL A 61 -19.91 -13.32 6.26
C VAL A 61 -19.23 -13.96 7.48
N HIS A 62 -18.14 -13.34 7.92
CA HIS A 62 -17.42 -13.65 9.15
C HIS A 62 -17.72 -12.58 10.20
N THR A 63 -18.14 -13.01 11.39
CA THR A 63 -18.42 -12.10 12.51
C THR A 63 -17.32 -12.15 13.56
N ARG A 64 -17.42 -11.26 14.57
CA ARG A 64 -16.54 -11.29 15.74
C ARG A 64 -16.53 -12.67 16.40
N GLU A 65 -17.69 -13.30 16.56
CA GLU A 65 -17.87 -14.58 17.25
C GLU A 65 -17.11 -15.71 16.54
N ASP A 66 -17.04 -15.70 15.20
CA ASP A 66 -16.27 -16.66 14.41
C ASP A 66 -14.75 -16.53 14.65
N LEU A 67 -14.29 -15.35 15.08
CA LEU A 67 -12.89 -15.00 15.25
C LEU A 67 -12.42 -15.12 16.71
N LEU A 68 -13.35 -15.20 17.67
CA LEU A 68 -13.03 -15.41 19.09
C LEU A 68 -12.35 -16.77 19.29
N GLY A 69 -11.42 -16.82 20.25
CA GLY A 69 -10.62 -18.04 20.53
C GLY A 69 -9.45 -18.27 19.57
N HIS A 70 -9.32 -17.47 18.51
CA HIS A 70 -8.24 -17.58 17.53
C HIS A 70 -7.25 -16.42 17.66
N ARG A 71 -5.99 -16.65 17.29
CA ARG A 71 -5.02 -15.56 17.10
C ARG A 71 -5.24 -14.95 15.73
N VAL A 72 -5.77 -13.73 15.68
CA VAL A 72 -6.18 -13.07 14.45
C VAL A 72 -5.26 -11.87 14.17
N LEU A 73 -4.78 -11.78 12.93
CA LEU A 73 -4.11 -10.59 12.39
C LEU A 73 -5.08 -9.90 11.43
N LEU A 74 -5.42 -8.64 11.72
CA LEU A 74 -6.25 -7.82 10.84
C LEU A 74 -5.37 -6.78 10.15
N THR A 75 -5.30 -6.88 8.82
CA THR A 75 -4.61 -5.92 7.97
C THR A 75 -5.64 -5.18 7.12
N PHE A 76 -5.64 -3.85 7.18
CA PHE A 76 -6.54 -3.00 6.40
C PHE A 76 -5.80 -2.45 5.18
N GLU A 77 -5.96 -3.14 4.06
CA GLU A 77 -5.38 -2.76 2.77
C GLU A 77 -6.43 -2.07 1.90
N ARG A 78 -6.00 -1.09 1.11
CA ARG A 78 -6.82 -0.44 0.09
C ARG A 78 -6.31 -0.86 -1.28
N SER A 79 -7.19 -1.44 -2.11
CA SER A 79 -6.91 -1.52 -3.54
C SER A 79 -6.92 -0.10 -4.10
N VAL A 80 -5.79 0.35 -4.63
CA VAL A 80 -5.75 1.56 -5.45
C VAL A 80 -6.05 1.10 -6.87
N ASP A 81 -7.33 1.05 -7.21
CA ASP A 81 -7.75 0.86 -8.58
C ASP A 81 -7.31 2.12 -9.35
N TRP A 82 -6.37 1.93 -10.27
CA TRP A 82 -5.80 2.95 -11.15
C TRP A 82 -6.69 3.17 -12.37
#